data_AF-A0A0V1BMN1-F1
#
_entry.id   AF-A0A0V1BMN1-F1
#
_cell.length_a   1.000
_cell.length_b   1.000
_cell.length_c   1.000
_cell.angle_alpha   90.00
_cell.angle_beta   90.00
_cell.angle_gamma   90.00
#
_symmetry.space_group_name_H-M   'P 1'
#
loop_
_entity.id
_entity.type
_entity.pdbx_description
1 polymer ?
#
loop_
_entity_poly.entity_id
_entity_poly.type
_entity_poly.pdbx_seq_one_letter_code
_entity_poly.pdbx_strand_id
1 'polypeptide(L)'
;MKHSCDVCFTTTGYDIDEVVLDYWIAGYDAHSTSTQLLKSVMFTEFSDIDYGCMLAEVEDAFRLFQLTSKYMESPPRLCEQRLLPLTTPMCEMLISKYYEIDDIVLREIVGKKPSTKLKKEASEICLRANINYYSCRRQLENFRRIFKAVENCKGNLLLEIRRKFLLPSRLCK
;
A
#
# COMPACT_ATOMS: atom_id res chain seq x y z
N MET A 1 -38.91 -28.31 -7.47
CA MET A 1 -38.23 -27.85 -6.25
C MET A 1 -37.07 -26.96 -6.69
N LYS A 2 -37.24 -25.64 -6.59
CA LYS A 2 -36.17 -24.67 -6.89
C LYS A 2 -35.38 -24.47 -5.60
N HIS A 3 -34.13 -24.90 -5.57
CA HIS A 3 -33.22 -24.53 -4.51
C HIS A 3 -32.90 -23.05 -4.66
N SER A 4 -33.44 -22.26 -3.73
CA SER A 4 -33.03 -20.87 -3.50
C SER A 4 -31.56 -20.90 -3.11
N CYS A 5 -30.69 -20.40 -3.99
CA CYS A 5 -29.35 -20.01 -3.56
C CYS A 5 -29.54 -18.85 -2.59
N ASP A 6 -29.19 -19.04 -1.33
CA ASP A 6 -28.99 -17.96 -0.38
C ASP A 6 -27.88 -17.07 -0.93
N VAL A 7 -28.29 -15.98 -1.59
CA VAL A 7 -27.41 -14.86 -1.90
C VAL A 7 -27.12 -14.21 -0.54
N CYS A 8 -25.99 -14.58 0.04
CA CYS A 8 -25.43 -13.87 1.18
C CYS A 8 -25.02 -12.47 0.69
N PHE A 9 -25.90 -11.49 0.87
CA PHE A 9 -25.53 -10.09 0.81
C PHE A 9 -24.69 -9.80 2.06
N THR A 10 -23.37 -9.87 1.96
CA THR A 10 -22.50 -9.19 2.93
C THR A 10 -22.66 -7.70 2.68
N THR A 11 -23.70 -7.11 3.27
CA THR A 11 -24.02 -5.68 3.18
C THR A 11 -23.06 -4.81 3.99
N THR A 12 -22.07 -5.39 4.68
CA THR A 12 -20.90 -4.68 5.18
C THR A 12 -19.82 -4.76 4.11
N GLY A 13 -19.72 -3.69 3.31
CA GLY A 13 -18.62 -3.54 2.36
C GLY A 13 -17.29 -3.72 3.10
N TYR A 14 -16.33 -4.37 2.44
CA TYR A 14 -14.95 -4.26 2.88
C TYR A 14 -14.56 -2.80 2.76
N ASP A 15 -14.51 -2.11 3.88
CA ASP A 15 -14.12 -0.71 3.92
C ASP A 15 -12.63 -0.63 4.27
N ILE A 16 -11.91 0.20 3.52
CA ILE A 16 -10.49 0.43 3.77
C ILE A 16 -10.41 1.81 4.38
N ASP A 17 -10.07 1.87 5.66
CA ASP A 17 -9.70 3.13 6.29
C ASP A 17 -8.41 3.65 5.62
N GLU A 18 -8.58 4.64 4.75
CA GLU A 18 -7.48 5.23 4.00
C GLU A 18 -6.46 5.94 4.90
N VAL A 19 -6.89 6.46 6.05
CA VAL A 19 -5.99 7.12 7.01
C VAL A 19 -5.10 6.07 7.68
N VAL A 20 -5.68 4.97 8.13
CA VAL A 20 -4.93 3.84 8.71
C VAL A 20 -4.00 3.23 7.66
N LEU A 21 -4.45 3.14 6.40
CA LEU A 21 -3.62 2.69 5.27
C LEU A 21 -2.44 3.65 5.05
N ASP A 22 -2.64 4.96 5.10
CA ASP A 22 -1.57 5.94 4.92
C ASP A 22 -0.50 5.82 6.01
N TYR A 23 -0.89 5.63 7.27
CA TYR A 23 0.05 5.33 8.35
C TYR A 23 0.84 4.04 8.10
N TRP A 24 0.16 2.98 7.65
CA TRP A 24 0.80 1.71 7.33
C TRP A 24 1.80 1.83 6.16
N ILE A 25 1.40 2.53 5.09
CA ILE A 25 2.25 2.81 3.91
C ILE A 25 3.47 3.65 4.29
N ALA A 26 3.30 4.61 5.20
CA ALA A 26 4.36 5.41 5.78
C ALA A 26 5.23 4.63 6.78
N GLY A 27 4.88 3.38 7.12
CA GLY A 27 5.69 2.48 7.93
C GLY A 27 5.57 2.67 9.43
N TYR A 28 4.52 3.34 9.90
CA TYR A 28 4.19 3.43 11.33
C TYR A 28 3.73 2.06 11.86
N ASP A 29 3.80 1.89 13.18
CA ASP A 29 3.26 0.73 13.88
C ASP A 29 1.83 1.00 14.38
N ALA A 30 1.14 -0.06 14.81
CA ALA A 30 -0.26 0.06 15.24
C ALA A 30 -0.41 0.97 16.47
N HIS A 31 0.54 0.95 17.41
CA HIS A 31 0.51 1.77 18.61
C HIS A 31 0.63 3.27 18.32
N SER A 32 1.64 3.65 17.53
CA SER A 32 1.86 5.04 17.12
C SER A 32 0.70 5.55 16.28
N THR A 33 0.19 4.72 15.36
CA THR A 33 -1.00 5.03 14.56
C THR A 33 -2.22 5.27 15.44
N SER A 34 -2.54 4.35 16.34
CA SER A 34 -3.69 4.45 17.27
C SER A 34 -3.60 5.68 18.17
N THR A 35 -2.39 5.99 18.67
CA THR A 35 -2.15 7.18 19.49
C THR A 35 -2.42 8.47 18.70
N GLN A 36 -2.06 8.52 17.42
CA GLN A 36 -2.27 9.68 16.58
C GLN A 36 -3.73 9.84 16.17
N LEU A 37 -4.42 8.74 15.84
CA LEU A 37 -5.85 8.73 15.56
C LEU A 37 -6.68 9.15 16.78
N LEU A 38 -6.34 8.64 17.97
CA LEU A 38 -7.04 9.02 19.19
C LEU A 38 -6.87 10.52 19.48
N LYS A 39 -5.67 11.08 19.26
CA LYS A 39 -5.47 12.53 19.37
C LYS A 39 -6.37 13.28 18.42
N SER A 40 -6.48 12.88 17.15
CA SER A 40 -7.34 13.58 16.19
C SER A 40 -8.82 13.49 16.56
N VAL A 41 -9.28 12.33 17.06
CA VAL A 41 -10.69 12.14 17.45
C VAL A 41 -11.06 12.88 18.74
N MET A 42 -10.13 12.99 19.69
CA MET A 42 -10.34 13.78 20.91
C MET A 42 -10.56 15.27 20.60
N PHE A 43 -10.09 15.77 19.46
CA PHE A 43 -10.38 17.13 18.99
C PHE A 43 -11.77 17.27 18.33
N THR A 44 -12.47 16.17 18.04
CA THR A 44 -13.72 16.13 17.25
C THR A 44 -14.94 15.59 18.02
N GLU A 45 -15.03 15.85 19.33
CA GLU A 45 -16.25 15.70 20.16
C GLU A 45 -16.56 14.31 20.78
N PHE A 46 -15.72 13.27 20.58
CA PHE A 46 -15.94 11.95 21.21
C PHE A 46 -14.91 11.66 22.31
N SER A 47 -15.26 11.91 23.58
CA SER A 47 -14.39 11.72 24.75
C SER A 47 -14.22 10.28 25.22
N ASP A 48 -15.02 9.35 24.71
CA ASP A 48 -15.21 8.02 25.33
C ASP A 48 -14.63 6.87 24.50
N ILE A 49 -13.83 7.16 23.46
CA ILE A 49 -13.17 6.10 22.69
C ILE A 49 -12.01 5.54 23.50
N ASP A 50 -12.14 4.27 23.89
CA ASP A 50 -11.08 3.52 24.56
C ASP A 50 -9.89 3.27 23.61
N TYR A 51 -8.69 3.55 24.09
CA TYR A 51 -7.45 3.30 23.34
C TYR A 51 -7.29 1.83 22.98
N GLY A 52 -7.74 0.91 23.85
CA GLY A 52 -7.69 -0.53 23.59
C GLY A 52 -8.53 -0.93 22.38
N CYS A 53 -9.75 -0.38 22.25
CA CYS A 53 -10.60 -0.58 21.08
C CYS A 53 -9.94 -0.05 19.80
N MET A 54 -9.45 1.20 19.81
CA MET A 54 -8.75 1.80 18.66
C MET A 54 -7.54 0.95 18.23
N LEU A 55 -6.74 0.49 19.20
CA LEU A 55 -5.58 -0.34 18.93
C LEU A 55 -5.97 -1.67 18.27
N ALA A 56 -7.00 -2.34 18.77
CA ALA A 56 -7.47 -3.60 18.20
C ALA A 56 -7.91 -3.43 16.73
N GLU A 57 -8.66 -2.36 16.44
CA GLU A 57 -9.11 -2.04 15.07
C GLU A 57 -7.93 -1.76 14.13
N VAL A 58 -6.98 -0.93 14.56
CA VAL A 58 -5.77 -0.61 13.78
C VAL A 58 -4.91 -1.85 13.55
N GLU A 59 -4.75 -2.71 14.55
CA GLU A 59 -4.00 -3.96 14.40
C GLU A 59 -4.66 -4.91 13.39
N ASP A 60 -5.98 -5.05 13.42
CA ASP A 60 -6.71 -5.87 12.45
C ASP A 60 -6.60 -5.31 11.03
N ALA A 61 -6.72 -4.00 10.87
CA ALA A 61 -6.46 -3.33 9.59
C ALA A 61 -5.02 -3.58 9.11
N PHE A 62 -4.03 -3.48 9.99
CA PHE A 62 -2.62 -3.74 9.65
C PHE A 62 -2.37 -5.18 9.23
N ARG A 63 -2.97 -6.17 9.92
CA ARG A 63 -2.90 -7.58 9.54
C ARG A 63 -3.49 -7.79 8.15
N LEU A 64 -4.60 -7.12 7.87
CA LEU A 64 -5.27 -7.17 6.58
C LEU A 64 -4.44 -6.54 5.46
N PHE A 65 -3.82 -5.37 5.71
CA PHE A 65 -2.90 -4.75 4.76
C PHE A 65 -1.67 -5.60 4.52
N GLN A 66 -1.12 -6.23 5.56
CA GLN A 66 0.00 -7.15 5.43
C GLN A 66 -0.35 -8.37 4.57
N LEU A 67 -1.55 -8.93 4.71
CA LEU A 67 -2.05 -10.00 3.84
C LEU A 67 -2.23 -9.51 2.40
N THR A 68 -2.89 -8.36 2.23
CA THR A 68 -3.19 -7.74 0.94
C THR A 68 -1.92 -7.34 0.18
N SER A 69 -0.86 -6.94 0.89
CA SER A 69 0.41 -6.50 0.31
C SER A 69 1.05 -7.55 -0.60
N LYS A 70 0.90 -8.83 -0.29
CA LYS A 70 1.39 -9.95 -1.11
C LYS A 70 0.76 -9.97 -2.50
N TYR A 71 -0.48 -9.49 -2.62
CA TYR A 71 -1.17 -9.31 -3.89
C TYR A 71 -0.81 -7.97 -4.53
N MET A 72 -0.62 -6.90 -3.74
CA MET A 72 -0.20 -5.60 -4.27
C MET A 72 1.15 -5.64 -4.98
N GLU A 73 2.08 -6.54 -4.59
CA GLU A 73 3.33 -6.77 -5.33
C GLU A 73 3.13 -7.19 -6.81
N SER A 74 1.93 -7.70 -7.14
CA SER A 74 1.50 -8.03 -8.49
C SER A 74 0.09 -7.49 -8.73
N PRO A 75 -0.05 -6.22 -9.18
CA PRO A 75 -1.34 -5.56 -9.35
C PRO A 75 -2.42 -6.37 -10.08
N PRO A 76 -2.12 -7.14 -11.16
CA PRO A 76 -3.11 -8.03 -11.76
C PRO A 76 -3.67 -9.08 -10.79
N ARG A 77 -2.81 -9.68 -9.95
CA ARG A 77 -3.24 -10.67 -8.95
C ARG A 77 -4.12 -10.07 -7.86
N LEU A 78 -3.92 -8.79 -7.51
CA LEU A 78 -4.82 -8.07 -6.59
C LEU A 78 -6.22 -7.91 -7.18
N CYS A 79 -6.33 -7.66 -8.48
CA CYS A 79 -7.61 -7.53 -9.17
C CYS A 79 -8.29 -8.89 -9.43
N GLU A 80 -7.51 -9.95 -9.62
CA GLU A 80 -8.01 -11.29 -9.95
C GLU A 80 -8.40 -12.13 -8.73
N GLN A 81 -7.77 -11.87 -7.57
CA GLN A 81 -8.05 -12.62 -6.35
C GLN A 81 -9.53 -12.54 -5.94
N ARG A 82 -10.00 -13.58 -5.26
CA ARG A 82 -11.40 -13.72 -4.78
C ARG A 82 -11.50 -13.91 -3.27
N LEU A 83 -10.38 -13.83 -2.56
CA LEU A 83 -10.32 -14.05 -1.11
C LEU A 83 -10.78 -12.81 -0.33
N LEU A 84 -10.49 -11.63 -0.87
CA LEU A 84 -10.86 -10.34 -0.33
C LEU A 84 -11.92 -9.72 -1.24
N PRO A 85 -13.06 -9.24 -0.70
CA PRO A 85 -14.12 -8.61 -1.49
C PRO A 85 -13.76 -7.17 -1.89
N LEU A 86 -12.64 -7.02 -2.62
CA LEU A 86 -12.15 -5.74 -3.13
C LEU A 86 -12.89 -5.37 -4.41
N THR A 87 -13.41 -4.14 -4.45
CA THR A 87 -13.95 -3.55 -5.69
C THR A 87 -12.82 -3.02 -6.57
N THR A 88 -13.09 -2.79 -7.86
CA THR A 88 -12.10 -2.21 -8.79
C THR A 88 -11.54 -0.86 -8.29
N PRO A 89 -12.37 0.11 -7.83
CA PRO A 89 -11.85 1.35 -7.27
C PRO A 89 -10.91 1.14 -6.06
N MET A 90 -11.21 0.16 -5.20
CA MET A 90 -10.35 -0.15 -4.05
C MET A 90 -9.01 -0.72 -4.50
N CYS A 91 -9.00 -1.61 -5.49
CA CYS A 91 -7.76 -2.12 -6.06
C CYS A 91 -6.91 -0.99 -6.65
N GLU A 92 -7.52 -0.08 -7.43
CA GLU A 92 -6.83 1.07 -8.01
C GLU A 92 -6.23 2.00 -6.94
N MET A 93 -6.99 2.27 -5.88
CA MET A 93 -6.52 3.07 -4.73
C MET A 93 -5.35 2.40 -4.02
N LEU A 94 -5.49 1.11 -3.68
CA LEU A 94 -4.45 0.31 -3.03
C LEU A 94 -3.17 0.25 -3.86
N ILE A 95 -3.29 -0.04 -5.16
CA ILE A 95 -2.16 -0.07 -6.09
C ILE A 95 -1.50 1.30 -6.18
N SER A 96 -2.29 2.38 -6.30
CA SER A 96 -1.77 3.74 -6.37
C SER A 96 -0.97 4.10 -5.12
N LYS A 97 -1.53 3.95 -3.92
CA LYS A 97 -0.83 4.26 -2.66
C LYS A 97 0.37 3.33 -2.44
N TYR A 98 0.23 2.04 -2.75
CA TYR A 98 1.30 1.06 -2.56
C TYR A 98 2.48 1.25 -3.51
N TYR A 99 2.30 1.78 -4.71
CA TYR A 99 3.41 2.06 -5.65
C TYR A 99 3.88 3.51 -5.66
N GLU A 100 3.27 4.39 -4.87
CA GLU A 100 3.74 5.76 -4.72
C GLU A 100 5.16 5.79 -4.13
N ILE A 101 6.01 6.62 -4.75
CA ILE A 101 7.41 6.85 -4.38
C ILE A 101 7.55 8.31 -3.99
N ASP A 102 8.13 8.56 -2.82
CA ASP A 102 8.41 9.92 -2.36
C ASP A 102 9.47 10.56 -3.25
N ASP A 103 9.27 11.84 -3.60
CA ASP A 103 10.20 12.57 -4.47
C ASP A 103 11.65 12.53 -3.97
N ILE A 104 11.85 12.50 -2.65
CA ILE A 104 13.18 12.41 -2.04
C ILE A 104 13.84 11.05 -2.26
N VAL A 105 13.08 9.96 -2.25
CA VAL A 105 13.57 8.61 -2.58
C VAL A 105 13.82 8.51 -4.08
N LEU A 106 12.92 9.04 -4.90
CA LEU A 106 13.06 9.06 -6.35
C LEU A 106 14.36 9.76 -6.76
N ARG A 107 14.66 10.93 -6.20
CA ARG A 107 15.92 11.66 -6.45
C ARG A 107 17.17 10.84 -6.10
N GLU A 108 17.10 9.99 -5.09
CA GLU A 108 18.22 9.14 -4.68
C GLU A 108 18.47 7.96 -5.62
N ILE A 109 17.45 7.46 -6.32
CA ILE A 109 17.54 6.25 -7.15
C ILE A 109 17.55 6.52 -8.66
N VAL A 110 17.10 7.70 -9.10
CA VAL A 110 17.12 8.09 -10.52
C VAL A 110 18.54 7.97 -11.09
N GLY A 111 18.65 7.38 -12.29
CA GLY A 111 19.92 7.15 -12.97
C GLY A 111 20.75 5.98 -12.41
N LYS A 112 20.30 5.32 -11.34
CA LYS A 112 20.98 4.16 -10.75
C LYS A 112 20.25 2.88 -11.12
N LYS A 113 21.00 1.82 -11.42
CA LYS A 113 20.42 0.47 -11.51
C LYS A 113 20.04 -0.01 -10.10
N PRO A 114 18.89 -0.69 -9.93
CA PRO A 114 18.50 -1.21 -8.62
C PRO A 114 19.57 -2.12 -8.02
N SER A 115 19.96 -1.82 -6.78
CA SER A 115 20.98 -2.60 -6.08
C SER A 115 20.47 -3.99 -5.69
N THR A 116 21.40 -4.95 -5.58
CA THR A 116 21.13 -6.22 -4.89
C THR A 116 21.16 -6.07 -3.37
N LYS A 117 21.79 -5.01 -2.83
CA LYS A 117 21.98 -4.75 -1.39
C LYS A 117 20.88 -3.85 -0.81
N LEU A 118 19.62 -4.19 -1.05
CA LEU A 118 18.48 -3.34 -0.75
C LEU A 118 18.40 -2.88 0.71
N LYS A 119 18.65 -3.77 1.67
CA LYS A 119 18.58 -3.42 3.10
C LYS A 119 19.52 -2.27 3.45
N LYS A 120 20.75 -2.33 2.95
CA LYS A 120 21.76 -1.29 3.19
C LYS A 120 21.37 0.03 2.53
N GLU A 121 20.96 -0.03 1.27
CA GLU A 121 20.50 1.13 0.51
C GLU A 121 19.28 1.80 1.17
N ALA A 122 18.30 1.02 1.60
CA ALA A 122 17.14 1.50 2.34
C ALA A 122 17.54 2.20 3.65
N SER A 123 18.47 1.62 4.42
CA SER A 123 18.98 2.25 5.65
C SER A 123 19.71 3.57 5.39
N GLU A 124 20.51 3.65 4.32
CA GLU A 124 21.24 4.87 3.97
C GLU A 124 20.33 5.98 3.42
N ILE A 125 19.32 5.62 2.62
CA ILE A 125 18.34 6.57 2.09
C ILE A 125 17.40 7.04 3.20
N CYS A 126 16.89 6.14 4.06
CA CYS A 126 15.94 6.53 5.09
C CYS A 126 16.55 7.53 6.11
N LEU A 127 17.83 7.39 6.44
CA LEU A 127 18.56 8.35 7.28
C LEU A 127 18.69 9.73 6.63
N ARG A 128 18.98 9.78 5.32
CA ARG A 128 19.15 11.04 4.58
C ARG A 128 17.82 11.72 4.26
N ALA A 129 16.81 10.92 3.93
CA ALA A 129 15.49 11.38 3.55
C ALA A 129 14.57 11.67 4.74
N ASN A 130 14.97 11.27 5.95
CA ASN A 130 14.16 11.35 7.16
C ASN A 130 12.77 10.72 7.00
N ILE A 131 12.74 9.52 6.39
CA ILE A 131 11.53 8.71 6.23
C ILE A 131 11.67 7.40 6.98
N ASN A 132 10.55 6.75 7.25
CA ASN A 132 10.56 5.44 7.88
C ASN A 132 11.27 4.39 6.99
N TYR A 133 12.07 3.52 7.60
CA TYR A 133 12.79 2.45 6.92
C TYR A 133 11.87 1.50 6.14
N TYR A 134 10.72 1.11 6.70
CA TYR A 134 9.78 0.18 6.06
C TYR A 134 9.13 0.81 4.82
N SER A 135 8.76 2.10 4.89
CA SER A 135 8.28 2.85 3.72
C SER A 135 9.36 2.94 2.64
N CYS A 136 10.58 3.35 3.01
CA CYS A 136 11.70 3.42 2.08
C CYS A 136 11.95 2.05 1.41
N ARG A 137 11.97 0.97 2.19
CA ARG A 137 12.19 -0.38 1.68
C ARG A 137 11.10 -0.81 0.68
N ARG A 138 9.82 -0.52 0.98
CA ARG A 138 8.69 -0.78 0.07
C ARG A 138 8.91 -0.06 -1.26
N GLN A 139 9.21 1.23 -1.23
CA GLN A 139 9.42 2.05 -2.42
C GLN A 139 10.55 1.50 -3.30
N LEU A 140 11.69 1.13 -2.68
CA LEU A 140 12.83 0.56 -3.41
C LEU A 140 12.53 -0.83 -3.99
N GLU A 141 11.82 -1.70 -3.26
CA GLU A 141 11.38 -2.99 -3.83
C GLU A 141 10.43 -2.78 -5.02
N ASN A 142 9.49 -1.83 -4.92
CA ASN A 142 8.55 -1.54 -5.99
C ASN A 142 9.25 -0.99 -7.24
N PHE A 143 10.18 -0.06 -7.07
CA PHE A 143 11.04 0.40 -8.16
C PHE A 143 11.79 -0.78 -8.80
N ARG A 144 12.36 -1.68 -8.00
CA ARG A 144 13.10 -2.84 -8.49
C ARG A 144 12.20 -3.83 -9.25
N ARG A 145 10.96 -4.04 -8.80
CA ARG A 145 9.96 -4.86 -9.51
C ARG A 145 9.65 -4.25 -10.87
N ILE A 146 9.39 -2.95 -10.93
CA ILE A 146 9.13 -2.22 -12.18
C ILE A 146 10.32 -2.32 -13.12
N PHE A 147 11.53 -1.99 -12.64
CA PHE A 147 12.75 -2.05 -13.43
C PHE A 147 12.95 -3.42 -14.08
N LYS A 148 12.91 -4.50 -13.28
CA LYS A 148 13.05 -5.88 -13.81
C LYS A 148 11.98 -6.24 -14.83
N ALA A 149 10.75 -5.76 -14.64
CA ALA A 149 9.65 -6.06 -15.54
C ALA A 149 9.80 -5.36 -16.91
N VAL A 150 10.59 -4.28 -17.00
CA VAL A 150 10.70 -3.47 -18.22
C VAL A 150 12.12 -3.32 -18.78
N GLU A 151 13.15 -3.80 -18.07
CA GLU A 151 14.57 -3.64 -18.47
C GLU A 151 14.87 -4.23 -19.87
N ASN A 152 14.12 -5.25 -20.29
CA ASN A 152 14.26 -5.91 -21.58
C ASN A 152 13.10 -5.61 -22.55
N CYS A 153 12.18 -4.71 -22.18
CA CYS A 153 11.04 -4.37 -23.03
C CYS A 153 11.49 -3.54 -24.24
N LYS A 154 11.06 -3.97 -25.44
CA LYS A 154 11.19 -3.19 -26.67
C LYS A 154 9.91 -2.36 -26.86
N GLY A 155 10.03 -1.06 -27.10
CA GLY A 155 8.90 -0.17 -27.33
C GLY A 155 8.64 0.82 -26.19
N ASN A 156 7.39 1.26 -26.04
CA ASN A 156 7.02 2.30 -25.08
C ASN A 156 6.97 1.75 -23.65
N LEU A 157 7.99 2.08 -22.85
CA LEU A 157 8.11 1.66 -21.46
C LEU A 157 6.91 2.08 -20.60
N LEU A 158 6.37 3.28 -20.81
CA LEU A 158 5.24 3.78 -20.02
C LEU A 158 3.98 2.93 -20.23
N LEU A 159 3.71 2.53 -21.48
CA LEU A 159 2.59 1.64 -21.79
C LEU A 159 2.77 0.27 -21.14
N GLU A 160 3.99 -0.27 -21.15
CA GLU A 160 4.26 -1.55 -20.50
C GLU A 160 4.14 -1.49 -18.97
N ILE A 161 4.62 -0.41 -18.34
CA ILE A 161 4.47 -0.21 -16.89
C ILE A 161 2.98 -0.15 -16.53
N ARG A 162 2.20 0.67 -17.24
CA ARG A 162 0.75 0.78 -17.01
C ARG A 162 0.03 -0.54 -17.17
N ARG A 163 0.37 -1.30 -18.21
CA ARG A 163 -0.27 -2.59 -18.50
C ARG A 163 0.08 -3.65 -17.46
N LYS A 164 1.34 -3.71 -17.02
CA LYS A 164 1.82 -4.74 -16.07
C LYS A 164 1.51 -4.45 -14.61
N PHE A 165 1.48 -3.16 -14.24
CA PHE A 165 1.32 -2.73 -12.84
C PHE A 165 0.02 -1.97 -12.58
N LEU A 166 -0.82 -1.75 -13.59
CA LEU A 166 -2.11 -1.07 -13.46
C LEU A 166 -1.99 0.33 -12.80
N LEU A 167 -0.85 0.99 -13.00
CA LEU A 167 -0.57 2.28 -12.37
C LEU A 167 -1.28 3.43 -13.10
N PRO A 168 -1.79 4.43 -12.35
CA PRO A 168 -2.35 5.63 -12.94
C PRO A 168 -1.26 6.45 -13.65
N SER A 169 -1.63 7.19 -14.70
CA SER A 169 -0.71 8.01 -15.52
C SER A 169 0.26 8.87 -14.70
N ARG A 170 -0.20 9.39 -13.56
CA ARG A 170 0.59 10.28 -12.69
C ARG A 170 1.82 9.61 -12.05
N LEU A 171 1.79 8.30 -11.87
CA LEU A 171 2.88 7.51 -11.25
C LEU A 171 3.81 6.86 -12.29
N CYS A 172 3.45 6.91 -13.58
CA CYS A 172 4.27 6.40 -14.68
C CYS A 172 5.12 7.52 -15.28
N LYS A 173 5.91 8.22 -14.46
CA LYS A 173 6.77 9.32 -14.89
C LYS A 173 8.23 8.89 -14.98
#